data_AF-A0A317JDY1-F1
#
_entry.id   AF-A0A317JDY1-F1
#
_cell.length_a   1.000
_cell.length_b   1.000
_cell.length_c   1.000
_cell.angle_alpha   90.00
_cell.angle_beta   90.00
_cell.angle_gamma   90.00
#
_symmetry.space_group_name_H-M   'P 1'
#
loop_
_entity.id
_entity.type
_entity.pdbx_description
1 polymer ?
#
loop_
_entity_poly.entity_id
_entity_poly.type
_entity_poly.pdbx_seq_one_letter_code
_entity_poly.pdbx_strand_id
1 'polypeptide(L)'
;MTKLTKSKDNLFGSLNQPAKRKSNKECSCPYLIPIDEVPELYHPYSEVNLFLSRRMKQELQNAPTKDWSMQLEQYLLEKMTPEFQKKFPQFRVSVSAIKKTWEKLILYTKQIQDQPEAITDEGKVNIPFLIKQNLKNHLHLKRPNSSVPYYPAYQMASRISECIAAIDGEEPQLEELTKMIWTTQCQLDPHLNYHISPYYEYNQADELIVKAILEETAKHPNITHRQLEYNVLTNLRTLYAFPLSISEEIMHDYTSLLLANKLYSTISFETFFSKEQKVYLENFLHRHSLYNKSKSALSDQLKRIIAFYALATQMPKTLRQFELKEAVLAVYPVKMQKKPNLPQVVYTFIMTELALMQNDRLCHSVEHVLFTIWNVYQEAIFLPNLAEKKELLEILVWKNLTLDKALLQKIPPCITEKIEEEIVNAFIDNPKQSFYHLLQVTNQFFKKVKELAKNKKWIEIEKKIYPWVIQGDMLCQRIEIGIDPFLLQFIYQKWTKKTFKTHERFVNQVYEEYLQKHPKLAIYTDQLSRRIWTLYKYAWYNLFSYSTESCIERFIKWHIIYIKPLSSQELHSQINKLSQDILPLVPIDAKLCEKLFYKIDKEAKSQTK
;
A
#
# COMPACT_ATOMS: atom_id res chain seq x y z
N MET A 1 44.48 13.20 -39.65
CA MET A 1 45.00 12.06 -38.87
C MET A 1 44.72 12.31 -37.41
N THR A 2 43.66 11.72 -36.87
CA THR A 2 43.28 11.85 -35.46
C THR A 2 42.64 10.53 -35.06
N LYS A 3 43.25 9.86 -34.08
CA LYS A 3 42.90 8.53 -33.60
C LYS A 3 41.50 8.54 -32.98
N LEU A 4 40.57 7.79 -33.58
CA LEU A 4 39.32 7.39 -32.95
C LEU A 4 39.63 6.30 -31.91
N THR A 5 39.61 6.68 -30.64
CA THR A 5 39.56 5.74 -29.52
C THR A 5 38.19 5.04 -29.54
N LYS A 6 38.19 3.73 -29.82
CA LYS A 6 37.04 2.83 -29.64
C LYS A 6 36.68 2.77 -28.15
N SER A 7 35.49 3.25 -27.75
CA SER A 7 34.91 2.88 -26.45
C SER A 7 34.27 1.50 -26.56
N LYS A 8 34.61 0.59 -25.65
CA LYS A 8 34.17 -0.82 -25.61
C LYS A 8 32.84 -1.05 -24.87
N ASP A 9 32.07 0.00 -24.58
CA ASP A 9 31.04 -0.07 -23.50
C ASP A 9 29.58 -0.20 -23.96
N ASN A 10 29.32 -0.58 -25.22
CA ASN A 10 27.96 -0.86 -25.72
C ASN A 10 27.82 -2.35 -26.05
N LEU A 11 27.09 -3.10 -25.21
CA LEU A 11 26.92 -4.56 -25.35
C LEU A 11 26.09 -5.00 -26.57
N PHE A 12 25.23 -4.15 -27.13
CA PHE A 12 24.33 -4.53 -28.23
C PHE A 12 24.10 -3.40 -29.26
N GLY A 13 24.78 -3.51 -30.41
CA GLY A 13 24.59 -2.67 -31.61
C GLY A 13 23.48 -3.20 -32.53
N SER A 14 22.76 -2.29 -33.19
CA SER A 14 21.47 -2.56 -33.86
C SER A 14 21.55 -3.44 -35.10
N LEU A 15 20.64 -4.41 -35.27
CA LEU A 15 20.36 -5.04 -36.56
C LEU A 15 18.86 -5.39 -36.71
N ASN A 16 18.32 -5.03 -37.89
CA ASN A 16 17.18 -5.58 -38.64
C ASN A 16 15.87 -4.77 -38.76
N GLN A 17 15.54 -4.47 -40.02
CA GLN A 17 14.20 -4.26 -40.58
C GLN A 17 13.68 -5.59 -41.17
N PRO A 18 12.37 -5.89 -41.18
CA PRO A 18 11.83 -7.11 -41.79
C PRO A 18 11.37 -6.89 -43.24
N ALA A 19 11.69 -7.85 -44.12
CA ALA A 19 11.16 -7.96 -45.47
C ALA A 19 9.94 -8.91 -45.54
N LYS A 20 9.07 -8.64 -46.53
CA LYS A 20 7.68 -9.11 -46.70
C LYS A 20 7.49 -10.62 -46.92
N ARG A 21 6.34 -11.11 -46.45
CA ARG A 21 5.77 -12.46 -46.61
C ARG A 21 5.20 -12.72 -48.02
N LYS A 22 5.30 -13.98 -48.48
CA LYS A 22 4.36 -14.62 -49.42
C LYS A 22 3.96 -15.99 -48.88
N SER A 23 2.68 -16.28 -48.92
CA SER A 23 2.04 -17.55 -48.56
C SER A 23 1.99 -18.50 -49.74
N ASN A 24 2.11 -19.82 -49.50
CA ASN A 24 1.22 -20.80 -50.15
C ASN A 24 1.33 -22.23 -49.58
N LYS A 25 0.12 -22.77 -49.36
CA LYS A 25 -0.42 -24.12 -49.59
C LYS A 25 0.18 -25.36 -48.90
N GLU A 26 -0.71 -25.96 -48.11
CA GLU A 26 -0.67 -27.30 -47.53
C GLU A 26 -0.54 -28.40 -48.59
N CYS A 27 0.29 -29.39 -48.29
CA CYS A 27 0.38 -30.67 -49.00
C CYS A 27 0.38 -31.80 -47.96
N SER A 28 -0.53 -32.75 -48.11
CA SER A 28 -0.71 -33.91 -47.24
C SER A 28 0.26 -35.04 -47.59
N CYS A 29 1.10 -35.44 -46.63
CA CYS A 29 1.94 -36.63 -46.71
C CYS A 29 2.38 -37.02 -45.27
N PRO A 30 2.64 -38.30 -44.94
CA PRO A 30 2.96 -38.76 -43.58
C PRO A 30 4.44 -38.50 -43.23
N TYR A 31 4.99 -37.39 -43.70
CA TYR A 31 6.36 -36.97 -43.45
C TYR A 31 6.33 -35.89 -42.36
N LEU A 32 7.17 -36.06 -41.34
CA LEU A 32 7.37 -35.07 -40.28
C LEU A 32 7.66 -33.71 -40.91
N ILE A 33 6.91 -32.69 -40.49
CA ILE A 33 7.02 -31.35 -41.04
C ILE A 33 8.33 -30.73 -40.51
N PRO A 34 9.25 -30.26 -41.38
CA PRO A 34 10.44 -29.55 -40.92
C PRO A 34 10.02 -28.27 -40.20
N ILE A 35 10.59 -28.01 -39.03
CA ILE A 35 10.25 -26.79 -38.27
C ILE A 35 10.55 -25.50 -39.04
N ASP A 36 11.46 -25.53 -40.01
CA ASP A 36 11.78 -24.37 -40.85
C ASP A 36 10.64 -23.97 -41.81
N GLU A 37 9.70 -24.88 -42.09
CA GLU A 37 8.58 -24.67 -43.01
C GLU A 37 7.33 -24.12 -42.29
N VAL A 38 7.38 -23.96 -40.97
CA VAL A 38 6.28 -23.43 -40.15
C VAL A 38 6.72 -22.11 -39.51
N PRO A 39 6.31 -20.95 -40.05
CA PRO A 39 6.75 -19.64 -39.57
C PRO A 39 6.46 -19.36 -38.09
N GLU A 40 5.39 -19.96 -37.55
CA GLU A 40 4.98 -19.83 -36.15
C GLU A 40 5.98 -20.51 -35.20
N LEU A 41 6.62 -21.61 -35.65
CA LEU A 41 7.66 -22.30 -34.90
C LEU A 41 9.00 -21.54 -34.95
N TYR A 42 9.18 -20.64 -35.92
CA TYR A 42 10.35 -19.76 -36.03
C TYR A 42 10.33 -18.58 -35.06
N HIS A 43 9.21 -18.33 -34.38
CA HIS A 43 9.12 -17.28 -33.38
C HIS A 43 10.12 -17.54 -32.24
N PRO A 44 10.90 -16.55 -31.76
CA PRO A 44 11.94 -16.76 -30.74
C PRO A 44 11.41 -17.39 -29.44
N TYR A 45 10.12 -17.16 -29.14
CA TYR A 45 9.45 -17.66 -27.94
C TYR A 45 8.56 -18.89 -28.21
N SER A 46 8.65 -19.52 -29.38
CA SER A 46 7.93 -20.76 -29.66
C SER A 46 8.43 -21.88 -28.73
N GLU A 47 7.54 -22.79 -28.31
CA GLU A 47 7.94 -23.93 -27.45
C GLU A 47 9.06 -24.76 -28.07
N VAL A 48 9.09 -24.84 -29.42
CA VAL A 48 10.15 -25.49 -30.19
C VAL A 48 11.49 -24.79 -29.98
N ASN A 49 11.57 -23.48 -30.20
CA ASN A 49 12.84 -22.75 -30.06
C ASN A 49 13.33 -22.71 -28.60
N LEU A 50 12.42 -22.58 -27.65
CA LEU A 50 12.74 -22.65 -26.23
C LEU A 50 13.28 -24.02 -25.84
N PHE A 51 12.68 -25.11 -26.35
CA PHE A 51 13.19 -26.46 -26.17
C PHE A 51 14.60 -26.63 -26.76
N LEU A 52 14.80 -26.20 -28.00
CA LEU A 52 16.12 -26.29 -28.66
C LEU A 52 17.18 -25.52 -27.85
N SER A 53 16.85 -24.31 -27.38
CA SER A 53 17.76 -23.47 -26.56
C SER A 53 18.15 -24.15 -25.25
N ARG A 54 17.17 -24.70 -24.50
CA ARG A 54 17.46 -25.45 -23.24
C ARG A 54 18.39 -26.63 -23.49
N ARG A 55 18.12 -27.41 -24.53
CA ARG A 55 18.90 -28.62 -24.81
C ARG A 55 20.31 -28.27 -25.28
N MET A 56 20.46 -27.25 -26.12
CA MET A 56 21.77 -26.76 -26.55
C MET A 56 22.58 -26.17 -25.40
N LYS A 57 21.95 -25.47 -24.46
CA LYS A 57 22.62 -24.98 -23.24
C LYS A 57 23.25 -26.11 -22.44
N GLN A 58 22.54 -27.24 -22.29
CA GLN A 58 23.04 -28.41 -21.57
C GLN A 58 24.24 -29.06 -22.26
N GLU A 59 24.23 -29.11 -23.59
CA GLU A 59 25.31 -29.69 -24.38
C GLU A 59 26.48 -28.72 -24.62
N LEU A 60 26.36 -27.45 -24.24
CA LEU A 60 27.35 -26.40 -24.52
C LEU A 60 28.75 -26.72 -23.98
N GLN A 61 28.84 -27.37 -22.82
CA GLN A 61 30.13 -27.75 -22.20
C GLN A 61 30.74 -28.99 -22.84
N ASN A 62 29.91 -29.90 -23.34
CA ASN A 62 30.33 -31.20 -23.88
C ASN A 62 30.48 -31.19 -25.41
N ALA A 63 30.10 -30.07 -26.05
CA ALA A 63 30.17 -29.92 -27.49
C ALA A 63 31.62 -30.00 -28.01
N PRO A 64 31.84 -30.67 -29.16
CA PRO A 64 33.18 -30.86 -29.72
C PRO A 64 33.86 -29.55 -30.14
N THR A 65 33.07 -28.53 -30.46
CA THR A 65 33.53 -27.18 -30.76
C THR A 65 32.40 -26.18 -30.49
N LYS A 66 32.76 -24.92 -30.24
CA LYS A 66 31.81 -23.81 -30.12
C LYS A 66 31.46 -23.18 -31.47
N ASP A 67 32.34 -23.32 -32.46
CA ASP A 67 32.10 -22.81 -33.81
C ASP A 67 31.35 -23.85 -34.65
N TRP A 68 30.50 -23.38 -35.56
CA TRP A 68 29.67 -24.27 -36.37
C TRP A 68 30.54 -25.17 -37.26
N SER A 69 30.32 -26.49 -37.20
CA SER A 69 31.02 -27.51 -38.00
C SER A 69 30.13 -28.73 -38.23
N MET A 70 30.47 -29.57 -39.22
CA MET A 70 29.71 -30.81 -39.47
C MET A 70 29.76 -31.79 -38.28
N GLN A 71 30.87 -31.81 -37.54
CA GLN A 71 31.01 -32.63 -36.33
C GLN A 71 30.05 -32.17 -35.22
N LEU A 72 29.95 -30.86 -35.01
CA LEU A 72 29.00 -30.29 -34.06
C LEU A 72 27.55 -30.53 -34.49
N GLU A 73 27.26 -30.39 -35.79
CA GLU A 73 25.93 -30.61 -36.35
C GLU A 73 25.45 -32.05 -36.08
N GLN A 74 26.27 -33.05 -36.42
CA GLN A 74 25.96 -34.46 -36.16
C GLN A 74 25.75 -34.71 -34.66
N TYR A 75 26.65 -34.20 -33.83
CA TYR A 75 26.56 -34.32 -32.38
C TYR A 75 25.24 -33.75 -31.82
N LEU A 76 24.87 -32.52 -32.20
CA LEU A 76 23.63 -31.89 -31.73
C LEU A 76 22.39 -32.61 -32.25
N LEU A 77 22.38 -33.04 -33.52
CA LEU A 77 21.27 -33.82 -34.07
C LEU A 77 21.07 -35.13 -33.31
N GLU A 78 22.14 -35.89 -33.05
CA GLU A 78 22.08 -37.15 -32.30
C GLU A 78 21.55 -36.94 -30.88
N LYS A 79 21.98 -35.87 -30.21
CA LYS A 79 21.57 -35.57 -28.82
C LYS A 79 20.15 -35.01 -28.70
N MET A 80 19.68 -34.25 -29.69
CA MET A 80 18.41 -33.52 -29.61
C MET A 80 17.23 -34.29 -30.21
N THR A 81 17.47 -35.05 -31.29
CA THR A 81 16.39 -35.70 -32.08
C THR A 81 15.51 -36.65 -31.25
N PRO A 82 16.05 -37.53 -30.37
CA PRO A 82 15.23 -38.50 -29.63
C PRO A 82 14.19 -37.84 -28.73
N GLU A 83 14.60 -36.82 -27.96
CA GLU A 83 13.70 -36.10 -27.06
C GLU A 83 12.79 -35.15 -27.81
N PHE A 84 13.29 -34.51 -28.88
CA PHE A 84 12.47 -33.66 -29.73
C PHE A 84 11.31 -34.45 -30.35
N GLN A 85 11.59 -35.62 -30.92
CA GLN A 85 10.57 -36.46 -31.56
C GLN A 85 9.52 -36.95 -30.56
N LYS A 86 9.92 -37.19 -29.30
CA LYS A 86 8.99 -37.56 -28.23
C LYS A 86 8.05 -36.40 -27.86
N LYS A 87 8.57 -35.17 -27.83
CA LYS A 87 7.82 -33.97 -27.40
C LYS A 87 7.00 -33.35 -28.54
N PHE A 88 7.50 -33.40 -29.76
CA PHE A 88 6.93 -32.79 -30.96
C PHE A 88 6.79 -33.82 -32.08
N PRO A 89 5.94 -34.85 -31.92
CA PRO A 89 5.92 -36.04 -32.79
C PRO A 89 5.49 -35.77 -34.24
N GLN A 90 4.96 -34.58 -34.53
CA GLN A 90 4.51 -34.17 -35.86
C GLN A 90 5.60 -33.44 -36.65
N PHE A 91 6.70 -33.05 -35.99
CA PHE A 91 7.73 -32.19 -36.55
C PHE A 91 9.10 -32.88 -36.57
N ARG A 92 9.99 -32.46 -37.48
CA ARG A 92 11.41 -32.84 -37.47
C ARG A 92 12.30 -31.63 -37.23
N VAL A 93 13.34 -31.80 -36.43
CA VAL A 93 14.37 -30.76 -36.24
C VAL A 93 15.14 -30.59 -37.55
N SER A 94 15.27 -29.35 -38.01
CA SER A 94 16.08 -29.03 -39.17
C SER A 94 17.47 -28.54 -38.74
N VAL A 95 18.48 -28.82 -39.58
CA VAL A 95 19.86 -28.36 -39.38
C VAL A 95 19.93 -26.83 -39.28
N SER A 96 19.15 -26.10 -40.09
CA SER A 96 19.14 -24.64 -40.09
C SER A 96 18.64 -24.06 -38.76
N ALA A 97 17.59 -24.65 -38.16
CA ALA A 97 17.09 -24.24 -36.85
C ALA A 97 18.09 -24.52 -35.73
N ILE A 98 18.79 -25.67 -35.78
CA ILE A 98 19.87 -26.00 -34.84
C ILE A 98 20.98 -24.96 -34.97
N LYS A 99 21.46 -24.72 -36.20
CA LYS A 99 22.52 -23.75 -36.47
C LYS A 99 22.20 -22.36 -35.92
N LYS A 100 21.03 -21.83 -36.25
CA LYS A 100 20.62 -20.48 -35.79
C LYS A 100 20.49 -20.40 -34.27
N THR A 101 19.94 -21.43 -33.64
CA THR A 101 19.80 -21.47 -32.17
C THR A 101 21.16 -21.54 -31.50
N TRP A 102 22.07 -22.37 -32.01
CA TRP A 102 23.43 -22.48 -31.51
C TRP A 102 24.22 -21.17 -31.65
N GLU A 103 24.19 -20.57 -32.83
CA GLU A 103 24.87 -19.29 -33.10
C GLU A 103 24.36 -18.18 -32.17
N LYS A 104 23.04 -18.11 -31.91
CA LYS A 104 22.44 -17.17 -30.95
C LYS A 104 22.90 -17.44 -29.52
N LEU A 105 22.88 -18.70 -29.07
CA LEU A 105 23.36 -19.09 -27.75
C LEU A 105 24.82 -18.68 -27.56
N ILE A 106 25.68 -18.97 -28.52
CA ILE A 106 27.11 -18.60 -28.48
C ILE A 106 27.30 -17.09 -28.48
N LEU A 107 26.54 -16.36 -29.31
CA LEU A 107 26.60 -14.89 -29.37
C LEU A 107 26.30 -14.27 -27.99
N TYR A 108 25.16 -14.63 -27.39
CA TYR A 108 24.76 -14.09 -26.10
C TYR A 108 25.68 -14.55 -24.97
N THR A 109 26.13 -15.81 -24.99
CA THR A 109 27.11 -16.33 -24.02
C THR A 109 28.42 -15.55 -24.09
N LYS A 110 28.95 -15.28 -25.29
CA LYS A 110 30.17 -14.47 -25.48
C LYS A 110 29.99 -13.04 -24.99
N GLN A 111 28.82 -12.42 -25.23
CA GLN A 111 28.55 -11.05 -24.79
C GLN A 111 28.52 -10.89 -23.27
N ILE A 112 28.08 -11.91 -22.53
CA ILE A 112 28.02 -11.85 -21.07
C ILE A 112 29.22 -12.52 -20.38
N GLN A 113 30.11 -13.18 -21.12
CA GLN A 113 31.24 -13.94 -20.57
C GLN A 113 32.19 -13.08 -19.73
N ASP A 114 32.40 -11.81 -20.14
CA ASP A 114 33.25 -10.85 -19.43
C ASP A 114 32.53 -10.17 -18.24
N GLN A 115 31.28 -10.54 -17.96
CA GLN A 115 30.43 -9.96 -16.92
C GLN A 115 30.04 -11.05 -15.92
N PRO A 116 30.85 -11.32 -14.88
CA PRO A 116 30.65 -12.47 -14.00
C PRO A 116 29.30 -12.45 -13.26
N GLU A 117 28.74 -11.26 -13.02
CA GLU A 117 27.43 -11.07 -12.37
C GLU A 117 26.23 -11.26 -13.32
N ALA A 118 26.45 -11.43 -14.63
CA ALA A 118 25.38 -11.57 -15.62
C ALA A 118 24.67 -12.93 -15.57
N ILE A 119 25.28 -13.92 -14.91
CA ILE A 119 24.72 -15.23 -14.66
C ILE A 119 24.61 -15.43 -13.15
N THR A 120 23.48 -15.97 -12.68
CA THR A 120 23.26 -16.32 -11.27
C THR A 120 24.01 -17.62 -10.91
N ASP A 121 24.13 -17.91 -9.61
CA ASP A 121 24.72 -19.18 -9.14
C ASP A 121 23.97 -20.42 -9.66
N GLU A 122 22.70 -20.26 -10.02
CA GLU A 122 21.85 -21.29 -10.65
C GLU A 122 22.10 -21.46 -12.16
N GLY A 123 23.02 -20.67 -12.74
CA GLY A 123 23.32 -20.69 -14.17
C GLY A 123 22.28 -19.99 -15.04
N LYS A 124 21.40 -19.15 -14.48
CA LYS A 124 20.38 -18.38 -15.21
C LYS A 124 20.81 -16.95 -15.47
N VAL A 125 20.17 -16.28 -16.42
CA VAL A 125 20.42 -14.86 -16.71
C VAL A 125 20.02 -13.99 -15.51
N ASN A 126 20.94 -13.15 -15.03
CA ASN A 126 20.69 -12.18 -13.97
C ASN A 126 20.00 -10.92 -14.54
N ILE A 127 18.67 -10.95 -14.57
CA ILE A 127 17.83 -9.86 -15.10
C ILE A 127 18.13 -8.51 -14.43
N PRO A 128 18.16 -8.39 -13.08
CA PRO A 128 18.52 -7.13 -12.41
C PRO A 128 19.85 -6.54 -12.89
N PHE A 129 20.89 -7.37 -13.00
CA PHE A 129 22.19 -6.93 -13.46
C PHE A 129 22.14 -6.41 -14.90
N LEU A 130 21.50 -7.14 -15.82
CA LEU A 130 21.38 -6.72 -17.22
C LEU A 130 20.63 -5.39 -17.35
N ILE A 131 19.52 -5.21 -16.62
CA ILE A 131 18.78 -3.94 -16.59
C ILE A 131 19.71 -2.82 -16.11
N LYS A 132 20.38 -3.00 -14.96
CA LYS A 132 21.27 -2.00 -14.37
C LYS A 132 22.40 -1.59 -15.32
N GLN A 133 23.07 -2.55 -15.96
CA GLN A 133 24.15 -2.28 -16.90
C GLN A 133 23.66 -1.54 -18.15
N ASN A 134 22.52 -1.95 -18.73
CA ASN A 134 21.97 -1.23 -19.87
C ASN A 134 21.53 0.20 -19.50
N LEU A 135 21.00 0.41 -18.28
CA LEU A 135 20.58 1.72 -17.78
C LEU A 135 21.74 2.68 -17.47
N LYS A 136 22.95 2.19 -17.10
CA LYS A 136 24.14 3.04 -16.93
C LYS A 136 24.40 3.90 -18.17
N ASN A 137 24.22 3.33 -19.34
CA ASN A 137 24.45 4.02 -20.61
C ASN A 137 23.31 4.99 -20.97
N HIS A 138 22.12 4.80 -20.41
CA HIS A 138 20.98 5.70 -20.61
C HIS A 138 21.07 7.02 -19.84
N LEU A 139 21.78 7.06 -18.71
CA LEU A 139 21.97 8.29 -17.90
C LEU A 139 22.66 9.43 -18.68
N HIS A 140 23.37 9.11 -19.77
CA HIS A 140 24.13 10.08 -20.55
C HIS A 140 23.53 10.40 -21.92
N LEU A 141 22.42 9.74 -22.30
CA LEU A 141 21.80 9.92 -23.61
C LEU A 141 20.81 11.08 -23.57
N LYS A 142 21.13 12.18 -24.28
CA LYS A 142 20.14 13.22 -24.60
C LYS A 142 19.02 12.58 -25.42
N ARG A 143 17.81 12.52 -24.88
CA ARG A 143 16.65 12.00 -25.60
C ARG A 143 16.36 12.91 -26.80
N PRO A 144 16.18 12.38 -28.01
CA PRO A 144 15.60 13.16 -29.09
C PRO A 144 14.17 13.57 -28.69
N ASN A 145 13.83 14.85 -28.87
CA ASN A 145 12.57 15.47 -28.42
C ASN A 145 11.28 14.82 -28.99
N SER A 146 11.38 13.81 -29.86
CA SER A 146 10.28 13.17 -30.58
C SER A 146 10.11 11.66 -30.33
N SER A 147 10.90 11.02 -29.46
CA SER A 147 10.70 9.60 -29.17
C SER A 147 9.47 9.38 -28.28
N VAL A 148 8.59 8.46 -28.66
CA VAL A 148 7.49 7.97 -27.78
C VAL A 148 8.09 7.61 -26.41
N PRO A 149 7.52 8.07 -25.28
CA PRO A 149 8.17 8.01 -23.97
C PRO A 149 8.71 6.61 -23.62
N TYR A 150 7.97 5.58 -24.00
CA TYR A 150 8.16 4.18 -23.64
C TYR A 150 9.11 3.37 -24.53
N TYR A 151 9.40 3.86 -25.74
CA TYR A 151 10.16 3.09 -26.73
C TYR A 151 11.55 2.61 -26.24
N PRO A 152 12.33 3.42 -25.49
CA PRO A 152 13.62 2.97 -24.96
C PRO A 152 13.51 1.79 -23.99
N ALA A 153 12.48 1.79 -23.13
CA ALA A 153 12.24 0.69 -22.20
C ALA A 153 11.91 -0.60 -22.96
N TYR A 154 11.03 -0.51 -23.97
CA TYR A 154 10.63 -1.67 -24.78
C TYR A 154 11.80 -2.27 -25.56
N GLN A 155 12.62 -1.42 -26.18
CA GLN A 155 13.82 -1.89 -26.89
C GLN A 155 14.78 -2.63 -25.96
N MET A 156 14.99 -2.12 -24.75
CA MET A 156 15.84 -2.77 -23.76
C MET A 156 15.23 -4.09 -23.30
N ALA A 157 13.93 -4.11 -22.99
CA ALA A 157 13.20 -5.30 -22.59
C ALA A 157 13.27 -6.39 -23.67
N SER A 158 13.03 -6.04 -24.94
CA SER A 158 13.10 -6.97 -26.06
C SER A 158 14.46 -7.66 -26.18
N ARG A 159 15.55 -6.92 -25.96
CA ARG A 159 16.91 -7.49 -26.01
C ARG A 159 17.20 -8.42 -24.83
N ILE A 160 16.77 -8.01 -23.63
CA ILE A 160 16.91 -8.85 -22.43
C ILE A 160 16.05 -10.12 -22.59
N SER A 161 14.84 -10.00 -23.13
CA SER A 161 13.95 -11.11 -23.47
C SER A 161 14.60 -12.09 -24.45
N GLU A 162 15.20 -11.61 -25.53
CA GLU A 162 15.93 -12.48 -26.46
C GLU A 162 17.12 -13.19 -25.81
N CYS A 163 17.83 -12.52 -24.91
CA CYS A 163 18.93 -13.11 -24.15
C CYS A 163 18.43 -14.25 -23.22
N ILE A 164 17.34 -14.02 -22.47
CA ILE A 164 16.69 -15.04 -21.62
C ILE A 164 16.24 -16.23 -22.48
N ALA A 165 15.55 -15.97 -23.59
CA ALA A 165 15.08 -17.03 -24.47
C ALA A 165 16.23 -17.85 -25.07
N ALA A 166 17.35 -17.21 -25.43
CA ALA A 166 18.50 -17.89 -26.01
C ALA A 166 19.32 -18.68 -24.97
N ILE A 167 19.55 -18.11 -23.78
CA ILE A 167 20.41 -18.71 -22.76
C ILE A 167 19.63 -19.65 -21.84
N ASP A 168 18.48 -19.23 -21.33
CA ASP A 168 17.70 -20.02 -20.37
C ASP A 168 16.63 -20.87 -21.05
N GLY A 169 16.27 -20.54 -22.30
CA GLY A 169 15.19 -21.22 -23.01
C GLY A 169 13.84 -21.04 -22.32
N GLU A 170 13.63 -19.91 -21.66
CA GLU A 170 12.37 -19.55 -21.00
C GLU A 170 11.65 -18.46 -21.81
N GLU A 171 10.32 -18.52 -21.82
CA GLU A 171 9.52 -17.45 -22.41
C GLU A 171 9.55 -16.24 -21.45
N PRO A 172 10.12 -15.10 -21.89
CA PRO A 172 10.23 -13.94 -21.02
C PRO A 172 8.91 -13.17 -21.00
N GLN A 173 8.53 -12.66 -19.83
CA GLN A 173 7.40 -11.74 -19.70
C GLN A 173 7.79 -10.33 -20.17
N LEU A 174 7.82 -10.12 -21.49
CA LEU A 174 8.29 -8.88 -22.12
C LEU A 174 7.57 -7.64 -21.58
N GLU A 175 6.26 -7.74 -21.33
CA GLU A 175 5.48 -6.63 -20.78
C GLU A 175 5.91 -6.28 -19.35
N GLU A 176 6.09 -7.28 -18.48
CA GLU A 176 6.56 -7.08 -17.11
C GLU A 176 7.99 -6.52 -17.08
N LEU A 177 8.88 -7.07 -17.90
CA LEU A 177 10.25 -6.57 -18.08
C LEU A 177 10.25 -5.10 -18.50
N THR A 178 9.39 -4.75 -19.46
CA THR A 178 9.34 -3.38 -19.94
C THR A 178 8.80 -2.43 -18.88
N LYS A 179 7.78 -2.83 -18.11
CA LYS A 179 7.26 -2.06 -16.97
C LYS A 179 8.34 -1.80 -15.93
N MET A 180 9.11 -2.81 -15.54
CA MET A 180 10.20 -2.66 -14.57
C MET A 180 11.28 -1.69 -15.05
N ILE A 181 11.70 -1.81 -16.32
CA ILE A 181 12.71 -0.93 -16.92
C ILE A 181 12.19 0.50 -17.00
N TRP A 182 10.96 0.69 -17.48
CA TRP A 182 10.32 2.00 -17.58
C TRP A 182 10.24 2.69 -16.22
N THR A 183 9.73 1.98 -15.23
CA THR A 183 9.60 2.46 -13.86
C THR A 183 10.95 2.89 -13.28
N THR A 184 12.01 2.10 -13.51
CA THR A 184 13.36 2.45 -13.07
C THR A 184 13.88 3.69 -13.83
N GLN A 185 13.66 3.78 -15.15
CA GLN A 185 14.07 4.95 -15.96
C GLN A 185 13.44 6.26 -15.48
N CYS A 186 12.18 6.24 -15.04
CA CYS A 186 11.50 7.40 -14.45
C CYS A 186 12.25 7.95 -13.22
N GLN A 187 12.96 7.11 -12.47
CA GLN A 187 13.76 7.53 -11.31
C GLN A 187 15.08 8.19 -11.71
N LEU A 188 15.61 7.81 -12.87
CA LEU A 188 16.91 8.26 -13.38
C LEU A 188 16.83 9.63 -14.06
N ASP A 189 15.72 9.92 -14.71
CA ASP A 189 15.55 11.09 -15.57
C ASP A 189 14.46 12.04 -15.01
N PRO A 190 14.84 13.21 -14.45
CA PRO A 190 13.89 14.18 -13.89
C PRO A 190 13.06 14.90 -14.97
N HIS A 191 13.43 14.79 -16.24
CA HIS A 191 12.75 15.44 -17.38
C HIS A 191 11.75 14.51 -18.08
N LEU A 192 11.68 13.26 -17.64
CA LEU A 192 10.83 12.24 -18.21
C LEU A 192 9.38 12.55 -17.86
N ASN A 193 8.55 12.81 -18.87
CA ASN A 193 7.20 13.35 -18.65
C ASN A 193 6.29 12.28 -18.02
N TYR A 194 6.19 12.31 -16.68
CA TYR A 194 5.54 11.30 -15.84
C TYR A 194 4.03 11.12 -16.07
N HIS A 195 3.40 12.08 -16.76
CA HIS A 195 1.95 12.13 -16.95
C HIS A 195 1.42 11.17 -18.03
N ILE A 196 2.31 10.51 -18.80
CA ILE A 196 1.93 9.63 -19.89
C ILE A 196 2.61 8.27 -19.69
N SER A 197 2.02 7.45 -18.81
CA SER A 197 2.31 6.01 -18.78
C SER A 197 1.39 5.30 -19.78
N PRO A 198 1.91 4.65 -20.83
CA PRO A 198 1.07 3.86 -21.73
C PRO A 198 0.58 2.53 -21.11
N TYR A 199 0.99 2.20 -19.89
CA TYR A 199 0.80 0.86 -19.32
C TYR A 199 -0.05 0.79 -18.05
N TYR A 200 -0.46 1.90 -17.42
CA TYR A 200 -1.48 1.88 -16.36
C TYR A 200 -2.07 3.28 -16.11
N GLU A 201 -3.39 3.37 -15.97
CA GLU A 201 -4.03 4.42 -15.16
C GLU A 201 -3.68 4.15 -13.68
N TYR A 202 -3.14 5.16 -12.98
CA TYR A 202 -2.97 5.10 -11.54
C TYR A 202 -4.31 4.73 -10.90
N ASN A 203 -4.31 3.71 -10.04
CA ASN A 203 -5.54 3.27 -9.39
C ASN A 203 -5.37 3.12 -7.88
N GLN A 204 -6.49 2.87 -7.20
CA GLN A 204 -6.53 2.73 -5.74
C GLN A 204 -5.58 1.65 -5.20
N ALA A 205 -5.20 0.64 -5.99
CA ALA A 205 -4.25 -0.37 -5.54
C ALA A 205 -2.81 0.15 -5.52
N ASP A 206 -2.42 0.99 -6.48
CA ASP A 206 -1.09 1.61 -6.49
C ASP A 206 -0.90 2.52 -5.26
N GLU A 207 -1.94 3.27 -4.86
CA GLU A 207 -1.97 4.07 -3.63
C GLU A 207 -1.71 3.20 -2.38
N LEU A 208 -2.36 2.03 -2.29
CA LEU A 208 -2.18 1.10 -1.16
C LEU A 208 -0.78 0.48 -1.12
N ILE A 209 -0.24 0.08 -2.27
CA ILE A 209 1.12 -0.50 -2.37
C ILE A 209 2.16 0.54 -1.92
N VAL A 210 2.06 1.76 -2.44
CA VAL A 210 2.96 2.85 -2.09
C VAL A 210 2.87 3.21 -0.61
N LYS A 211 1.65 3.31 -0.06
CA LYS A 211 1.46 3.55 1.38
C LYS A 211 2.17 2.47 2.21
N ALA A 212 1.99 1.19 1.88
CA ALA A 212 2.62 0.08 2.59
C ALA A 212 4.16 0.11 2.48
N ILE A 213 4.72 0.45 1.30
CA ILE A 213 6.17 0.59 1.11
C ILE A 213 6.74 1.69 2.01
N LEU A 214 6.10 2.85 2.07
CA LEU A 214 6.57 3.97 2.89
C LEU A 214 6.48 3.65 4.38
N GLU A 215 5.44 2.96 4.82
CA GLU A 215 5.30 2.52 6.21
C GLU A 215 6.37 1.49 6.60
N GLU A 216 6.67 0.52 5.75
CA GLU A 216 7.68 -0.50 6.01
C GLU A 216 9.10 0.09 5.98
N THR A 217 9.40 0.95 5.00
CA THR A 217 10.71 1.62 4.92
C THR A 217 10.89 2.68 6.00
N ALA A 218 9.82 3.22 6.59
CA ALA A 218 9.90 4.07 7.78
C ALA A 218 10.25 3.27 9.04
N LYS A 219 9.72 2.05 9.19
CA LYS A 219 10.06 1.13 10.30
C LYS A 219 11.48 0.57 10.15
N HIS A 220 11.87 0.23 8.92
CA HIS A 220 13.13 -0.44 8.61
C HIS A 220 13.84 0.28 7.46
N PRO A 221 14.63 1.33 7.75
CA PRO A 221 15.25 2.17 6.71
C PRO A 221 16.17 1.44 5.73
N ASN A 222 16.82 0.36 6.19
CA ASN A 222 17.77 -0.44 5.41
C ASN A 222 17.17 -1.80 5.00
N ILE A 223 15.84 -1.91 4.92
CA ILE A 223 15.17 -3.15 4.51
C ILE A 223 15.61 -3.53 3.09
N THR A 224 15.96 -4.80 2.89
CA THR A 224 16.30 -5.30 1.56
C THR A 224 15.04 -5.36 0.69
N HIS A 225 15.18 -5.21 -0.63
CA HIS A 225 14.02 -5.25 -1.54
C HIS A 225 13.19 -6.55 -1.39
N ARG A 226 13.83 -7.71 -1.14
CA ARG A 226 13.13 -8.99 -0.95
C ARG A 226 12.30 -9.01 0.34
N GLN A 227 12.85 -8.49 1.43
CA GLN A 227 12.12 -8.37 2.69
C GLN A 227 11.00 -7.34 2.58
N LEU A 228 11.23 -6.23 1.88
CA LEU A 228 10.21 -5.22 1.62
C LEU A 228 9.05 -5.80 0.82
N GLU A 229 9.34 -6.60 -0.22
CA GLU A 229 8.32 -7.29 -1.01
C GLU A 229 7.47 -8.22 -0.14
N TYR A 230 8.13 -9.06 0.65
CA TYR A 230 7.44 -9.98 1.55
C TYR A 230 6.56 -9.26 2.57
N ASN A 231 7.06 -8.19 3.20
CA ASN A 231 6.32 -7.42 4.20
C ASN A 231 5.12 -6.69 3.58
N VAL A 232 5.30 -6.05 2.42
CA VAL A 232 4.22 -5.35 1.70
C VAL A 232 3.15 -6.34 1.26
N LEU A 233 3.55 -7.48 0.69
CA LEU A 233 2.63 -8.55 0.31
C LEU A 233 1.84 -9.05 1.51
N THR A 234 2.51 -9.31 2.64
CA THR A 234 1.86 -9.79 3.87
C THR A 234 0.87 -8.76 4.40
N ASN A 235 1.27 -7.49 4.49
CA ASN A 235 0.40 -6.40 4.93
C ASN A 235 -0.87 -6.29 4.05
N LEU A 236 -0.70 -6.24 2.73
CA LEU A 236 -1.83 -6.14 1.81
C LEU A 236 -2.72 -7.40 1.81
N ARG A 237 -2.15 -8.60 2.00
CA ARG A 237 -2.93 -9.84 2.15
C ARG A 237 -3.84 -9.82 3.37
N THR A 238 -3.41 -9.21 4.48
CA THR A 238 -4.30 -9.04 5.65
C THR A 238 -5.51 -8.17 5.32
N LEU A 239 -5.33 -7.09 4.56
CA LEU A 239 -6.42 -6.23 4.09
C LEU A 239 -7.34 -6.95 3.09
N TYR A 240 -6.79 -7.85 2.27
CA TYR A 240 -7.59 -8.67 1.35
C TYR A 240 -8.36 -9.79 2.06
N ALA A 241 -7.86 -10.29 3.19
CA ALA A 241 -8.57 -11.23 4.05
C ALA A 241 -9.82 -10.62 4.71
N PHE A 242 -10.07 -9.31 4.50
CA PHE A 242 -11.28 -8.63 4.90
C PHE A 242 -12.52 -9.33 4.30
N PRO A 243 -13.42 -9.91 5.11
CA PRO A 243 -14.53 -10.69 4.59
C PRO A 243 -15.50 -9.83 3.76
N LEU A 244 -15.72 -10.21 2.50
CA LEU A 244 -16.68 -9.54 1.61
C LEU A 244 -18.10 -9.54 2.17
N SER A 245 -18.42 -10.50 3.04
CA SER A 245 -19.69 -10.67 3.75
C SER A 245 -19.97 -9.60 4.81
N ILE A 246 -18.96 -8.88 5.30
CA ILE A 246 -19.18 -7.78 6.26
C ILE A 246 -19.87 -6.63 5.54
N SER A 247 -21.08 -6.24 5.94
CA SER A 247 -21.81 -5.11 5.35
C SER A 247 -21.13 -3.76 5.67
N GLU A 248 -21.44 -2.72 4.90
CA GLU A 248 -20.96 -1.36 5.20
C GLU A 248 -21.46 -0.86 6.56
N GLU A 249 -22.68 -1.26 6.96
CA GLU A 249 -23.26 -0.96 8.27
C GLU A 249 -22.47 -1.59 9.43
N ILE A 250 -22.11 -2.88 9.31
CA ILE A 250 -21.28 -3.54 10.34
C ILE A 250 -19.93 -2.86 10.46
N MET A 251 -19.33 -2.45 9.35
CA MET A 251 -18.08 -1.69 9.37
C MET A 251 -18.23 -0.33 10.03
N HIS A 252 -19.29 0.39 9.70
CA HIS A 252 -19.56 1.69 10.30
C HIS A 252 -19.74 1.57 11.82
N ASP A 253 -20.54 0.62 12.27
CA ASP A 253 -20.78 0.38 13.69
C ASP A 253 -19.47 -0.02 14.40
N TYR A 254 -18.66 -0.88 13.78
CA TYR A 254 -17.39 -1.34 14.36
C TYR A 254 -16.35 -0.23 14.47
N THR A 255 -16.15 0.54 13.40
CA THR A 255 -15.26 1.71 13.40
C THR A 255 -15.72 2.74 14.43
N SER A 256 -17.03 2.94 14.58
CA SER A 256 -17.60 3.86 15.58
C SER A 256 -17.29 3.41 17.00
N LEU A 257 -17.47 2.12 17.30
CA LEU A 257 -17.15 1.53 18.60
C LEU A 257 -15.66 1.69 18.95
N LEU A 258 -14.76 1.36 18.02
CA LEU A 258 -13.32 1.51 18.22
C LEU A 258 -12.90 2.97 18.36
N LEU A 259 -13.39 3.85 17.50
CA LEU A 259 -13.08 5.28 17.55
C LEU A 259 -13.55 5.90 18.86
N ALA A 260 -14.76 5.56 19.31
CA ALA A 260 -15.28 6.02 20.59
C ALA A 260 -14.42 5.53 21.75
N ASN A 261 -13.97 4.27 21.74
CA ASN A 261 -13.04 3.74 22.73
C ASN A 261 -11.73 4.55 22.81
N LYS A 262 -11.18 4.93 21.65
CA LYS A 262 -9.91 5.67 21.54
C LYS A 262 -10.05 7.15 21.93
N LEU A 263 -11.16 7.80 21.57
CA LEU A 263 -11.41 9.20 21.88
C LEU A 263 -11.92 9.41 23.31
N TYR A 264 -12.57 8.42 23.93
CA TYR A 264 -13.13 8.53 25.27
C TYR A 264 -12.08 8.96 26.31
N SER A 265 -10.86 8.42 26.24
CA SER A 265 -9.74 8.78 27.13
C SER A 265 -9.26 10.22 26.96
N THR A 266 -9.58 10.86 25.83
CA THR A 266 -9.18 12.25 25.53
C THR A 266 -10.21 13.29 25.97
N ILE A 267 -11.39 12.86 26.44
CA ILE A 267 -12.46 13.73 26.90
C ILE A 267 -12.24 14.10 28.37
N SER A 268 -12.22 15.41 28.67
CA SER A 268 -12.13 15.90 30.05
C SER A 268 -13.50 16.01 30.70
N PHE A 269 -14.00 14.92 31.29
CA PHE A 269 -15.32 14.88 31.94
C PHE A 269 -15.47 15.86 33.12
N GLU A 270 -14.38 16.13 33.83
CA GLU A 270 -14.35 17.03 35.00
C GLU A 270 -14.68 18.48 34.61
N THR A 271 -14.49 18.85 33.35
CA THR A 271 -14.84 20.19 32.85
C THR A 271 -16.32 20.35 32.51
N PHE A 272 -17.10 19.25 32.48
CA PHE A 272 -18.45 19.27 31.94
C PHE A 272 -19.56 18.99 32.96
N PHE A 273 -19.33 18.16 33.99
CA PHE A 273 -20.40 17.73 34.90
C PHE A 273 -19.93 17.53 36.35
N SER A 274 -20.88 17.61 37.30
CA SER A 274 -20.62 17.19 38.68
C SER A 274 -20.42 15.67 38.78
N LYS A 275 -19.84 15.19 39.91
CA LYS A 275 -19.70 13.75 40.18
C LYS A 275 -21.03 13.01 40.12
N GLU A 276 -22.11 13.62 40.63
CA GLU A 276 -23.45 13.04 40.62
C GLU A 276 -24.03 12.95 39.21
N GLN A 277 -23.88 14.01 38.40
CA GLN A 277 -24.33 14.01 37.01
C GLN A 277 -23.63 12.95 36.16
N LYS A 278 -22.35 12.68 36.44
CA LYS A 278 -21.62 11.59 35.81
C LYS A 278 -22.23 10.23 36.13
N VAL A 279 -22.57 9.97 37.40
CA VAL A 279 -23.23 8.73 37.82
C VAL A 279 -24.60 8.59 37.14
N TYR A 280 -25.41 9.65 37.09
CA TYR A 280 -26.72 9.60 36.42
C TYR A 280 -26.60 9.34 34.93
N LEU A 281 -25.62 9.95 34.27
CA LEU A 281 -25.34 9.71 32.85
C LEU A 281 -24.90 8.26 32.60
N GLU A 282 -23.99 7.72 33.42
CA GLU A 282 -23.55 6.33 33.33
C GLU A 282 -24.71 5.34 33.56
N ASN A 283 -25.54 5.58 34.58
CA ASN A 283 -26.73 4.77 34.87
C ASN A 283 -27.73 4.79 33.71
N PHE A 284 -28.01 5.98 33.16
CA PHE A 284 -28.89 6.16 32.01
C PHE A 284 -28.37 5.36 30.81
N LEU A 285 -27.11 5.59 30.42
CA LEU A 285 -26.52 4.92 29.26
C LEU A 285 -26.50 3.41 29.44
N HIS A 286 -26.08 2.92 30.61
CA HIS A 286 -26.06 1.49 30.90
C HIS A 286 -27.45 0.86 30.78
N ARG A 287 -28.47 1.44 31.41
CA ARG A 287 -29.86 0.97 31.36
C ARG A 287 -30.38 0.86 29.93
N HIS A 288 -30.15 1.89 29.11
CA HIS A 288 -30.65 1.88 27.73
C HIS A 288 -29.80 1.04 26.79
N SER A 289 -28.51 0.84 27.08
CA SER A 289 -27.64 -0.05 26.31
C SER A 289 -27.99 -1.53 26.49
N LEU A 290 -28.50 -1.95 27.66
CA LEU A 290 -28.95 -3.33 27.90
C LEU A 290 -30.20 -3.73 27.11
N TYR A 291 -31.01 -2.74 26.70
CA TYR A 291 -32.19 -3.01 25.92
C TYR A 291 -31.85 -3.24 24.44
N ASN A 292 -31.72 -4.51 24.08
CA ASN A 292 -31.51 -4.94 22.70
C ASN A 292 -32.78 -5.62 22.16
N LYS A 293 -33.42 -5.02 21.16
CA LYS A 293 -34.43 -5.74 20.36
C LYS A 293 -33.65 -6.69 19.47
N SER A 294 -33.93 -7.99 19.56
CA SER A 294 -33.13 -9.12 19.02
C SER A 294 -32.77 -9.10 17.51
N LYS A 295 -33.08 -8.03 16.76
CA LYS A 295 -32.78 -7.85 15.34
C LYS A 295 -32.44 -6.41 14.89
N SER A 296 -32.32 -5.42 15.78
CA SER A 296 -31.99 -4.03 15.35
C SER A 296 -30.49 -3.80 15.14
N ALA A 297 -30.11 -3.02 14.12
CA ALA A 297 -28.74 -2.55 13.95
C ALA A 297 -28.31 -1.66 15.13
N LEU A 298 -27.01 -1.60 15.44
CA LEU A 298 -26.52 -0.78 16.56
C LEU A 298 -26.72 0.70 16.31
N SER A 299 -26.61 1.12 15.05
CA SER A 299 -26.94 2.48 14.62
C SER A 299 -28.38 2.89 14.98
N ASP A 300 -29.34 1.95 14.99
CA ASP A 300 -30.72 2.23 15.42
C ASP A 300 -30.83 2.31 16.94
N GLN A 301 -30.06 1.48 17.66
CA GLN A 301 -29.95 1.59 19.11
C GLN A 301 -29.35 2.93 19.54
N LEU A 302 -28.31 3.40 18.85
CA LEU A 302 -27.71 4.73 19.05
C LEU A 302 -28.75 5.84 18.85
N LYS A 303 -29.43 5.86 17.70
CA LYS A 303 -30.46 6.88 17.40
C LYS A 303 -31.54 6.92 18.47
N ARG A 304 -31.99 5.75 18.95
CA ARG A 304 -32.97 5.64 20.03
C ARG A 304 -32.44 6.24 21.33
N ILE A 305 -31.23 5.88 21.76
CA ILE A 305 -30.65 6.37 23.01
C ILE A 305 -30.46 7.88 22.97
N ILE A 306 -29.97 8.43 21.85
CA ILE A 306 -29.79 9.88 21.67
C ILE A 306 -31.14 10.61 21.66
N ALA A 307 -32.14 10.10 20.93
CA ALA A 307 -33.48 10.70 20.92
C ALA A 307 -34.11 10.67 22.32
N PHE A 308 -33.91 9.57 23.04
CA PHE A 308 -34.43 9.45 24.40
C PHE A 308 -33.68 10.35 25.39
N TYR A 309 -32.37 10.53 25.23
CA TYR A 309 -31.59 11.47 26.03
C TYR A 309 -32.07 12.91 25.84
N ALA A 310 -32.32 13.30 24.58
CA ALA A 310 -32.88 14.61 24.26
C ALA A 310 -34.28 14.80 24.88
N LEU A 311 -35.08 13.72 24.96
CA LEU A 311 -36.37 13.74 25.61
C LEU A 311 -36.26 13.85 27.14
N ALA A 312 -35.38 13.04 27.75
CA ALA A 312 -35.15 13.01 29.19
C ALA A 312 -34.66 14.36 29.73
N THR A 313 -33.78 15.04 28.99
CA THR A 313 -33.29 16.38 29.34
C THR A 313 -34.35 17.49 29.24
N GLN A 314 -35.47 17.25 28.53
CA GLN A 314 -36.61 18.16 28.43
C GLN A 314 -37.69 17.89 29.50
N MET A 315 -37.46 16.94 30.42
CA MET A 315 -38.43 16.62 31.46
C MET A 315 -38.68 17.81 32.39
N PRO A 316 -39.94 18.08 32.78
CA PRO A 316 -40.26 19.13 33.73
C PRO A 316 -39.53 18.88 35.06
N LYS A 317 -38.76 19.86 35.57
CA LYS A 317 -37.97 19.72 36.81
C LYS A 317 -38.80 19.81 38.10
N THR A 318 -40.08 20.19 37.98
CA THR A 318 -40.95 20.51 39.11
C THR A 318 -42.09 19.50 39.30
N LEU A 319 -42.07 18.38 38.59
CA LEU A 319 -43.15 17.39 38.65
C LEU A 319 -43.13 16.70 40.01
N ARG A 320 -44.28 16.67 40.68
CA ARG A 320 -44.42 16.05 42.00
C ARG A 320 -44.65 14.54 41.86
N GLN A 321 -44.29 13.78 42.89
CA GLN A 321 -44.41 12.33 42.88
C GLN A 321 -45.84 11.83 42.63
N PHE A 322 -46.86 12.54 43.14
CA PHE A 322 -48.26 12.17 42.89
C PHE A 322 -48.68 12.40 41.43
N GLU A 323 -48.19 13.45 40.77
CA GLU A 323 -48.50 13.76 39.36
C GLU A 323 -47.89 12.71 38.43
N LEU A 324 -46.64 12.30 38.70
CA LEU A 324 -46.00 11.21 37.97
C LEU A 324 -46.72 9.88 38.22
N LYS A 325 -47.16 9.63 39.46
CA LYS A 325 -47.94 8.43 39.81
C LYS A 325 -49.23 8.35 39.00
N GLU A 326 -50.01 9.43 38.93
CA GLU A 326 -51.23 9.48 38.12
C GLU A 326 -50.94 9.28 36.62
N ALA A 327 -49.84 9.86 36.12
CA ALA A 327 -49.41 9.67 34.73
C ALA A 327 -49.04 8.21 34.41
N VAL A 328 -48.32 7.52 35.32
CA VAL A 328 -47.98 6.11 35.18
C VAL A 328 -49.24 5.24 35.20
N LEU A 329 -50.16 5.49 36.13
CA LEU A 329 -51.41 4.74 36.24
C LEU A 329 -52.33 4.94 35.03
N ALA A 330 -52.29 6.10 34.37
CA ALA A 330 -53.04 6.35 33.13
C ALA A 330 -52.49 5.59 31.91
N VAL A 331 -51.24 5.14 31.97
CA VAL A 331 -50.51 4.53 30.85
C VAL A 331 -50.31 3.02 31.04
N TYR A 332 -50.18 2.56 32.29
CA TYR A 332 -49.92 1.18 32.64
C TYR A 332 -51.21 0.33 32.57
N PRO A 333 -51.19 -0.87 31.94
CA PRO A 333 -52.39 -1.57 31.46
C PRO A 333 -53.32 -2.18 32.54
N VAL A 334 -53.12 -1.89 33.84
CA VAL A 334 -53.86 -2.54 34.93
C VAL A 334 -55.16 -1.79 35.32
N LYS A 335 -55.22 -0.46 35.13
CA LYS A 335 -56.47 0.35 35.27
C LYS A 335 -56.34 1.64 34.45
N MET A 336 -57.10 1.81 33.37
CA MET A 336 -57.10 3.07 32.60
C MET A 336 -57.72 4.20 33.41
N GLN A 337 -56.89 4.91 34.16
CA GLN A 337 -57.27 6.17 34.80
C GLN A 337 -57.32 7.30 33.76
N LYS A 338 -58.08 8.36 34.05
CA LYS A 338 -58.16 9.54 33.17
C LYS A 338 -56.77 10.15 33.04
N LYS A 339 -56.31 10.34 31.79
CA LYS A 339 -55.00 10.95 31.49
C LYS A 339 -54.93 12.35 32.12
N PRO A 340 -53.99 12.62 33.05
CA PRO A 340 -53.84 13.95 33.62
C PRO A 340 -53.44 14.98 32.55
N ASN A 341 -53.57 16.28 32.84
CA ASN A 341 -53.14 17.31 31.88
C ASN A 341 -51.65 17.61 32.04
N LEU A 342 -50.80 16.71 31.55
CA LEU A 342 -49.34 16.88 31.56
C LEU A 342 -48.78 16.99 30.14
N PRO A 343 -47.57 17.58 29.97
CA PRO A 343 -46.92 17.65 28.68
C PRO A 343 -46.69 16.27 28.06
N GLN A 344 -46.82 16.16 26.74
CA GLN A 344 -46.67 14.88 26.02
C GLN A 344 -45.32 14.20 26.25
N VAL A 345 -44.26 14.98 26.52
CA VAL A 345 -42.91 14.48 26.87
C VAL A 345 -42.93 13.51 28.05
N VAL A 346 -43.78 13.77 29.06
CA VAL A 346 -43.89 12.94 30.27
C VAL A 346 -44.45 11.57 29.93
N TYR A 347 -45.49 11.51 29.10
CA TYR A 347 -46.09 10.25 28.67
C TYR A 347 -45.15 9.43 27.79
N THR A 348 -44.44 10.09 26.88
CA THR A 348 -43.45 9.42 26.02
C THR A 348 -42.28 8.87 26.83
N PHE A 349 -41.82 9.61 27.86
CA PHE A 349 -40.81 9.15 28.81
C PHE A 349 -41.24 7.87 29.53
N ILE A 350 -42.42 7.92 30.17
CA ILE A 350 -43.02 6.79 30.88
C ILE A 350 -43.16 5.56 29.97
N MET A 351 -43.72 5.73 28.78
CA MET A 351 -43.91 4.64 27.82
C MET A 351 -42.59 4.00 27.40
N THR A 352 -41.54 4.80 27.23
CA THR A 352 -40.23 4.30 26.82
C THR A 352 -39.58 3.50 27.95
N GLU A 353 -39.60 4.02 29.18
CA GLU A 353 -39.11 3.32 30.37
C GLU A 353 -39.86 2.01 30.62
N LEU A 354 -41.19 2.02 30.50
CA LEU A 354 -42.01 0.82 30.60
C LEU A 354 -41.63 -0.24 29.56
N ALA A 355 -41.30 0.18 28.34
CA ALA A 355 -40.87 -0.75 27.29
C ALA A 355 -39.53 -1.44 27.61
N LEU A 356 -38.63 -0.80 28.37
CA LEU A 356 -37.38 -1.41 28.85
C LEU A 356 -37.65 -2.47 29.92
N MET A 357 -38.65 -2.21 30.76
CA MET A 357 -39.06 -3.05 31.88
C MET A 357 -39.80 -4.32 31.42
N GLN A 358 -40.33 -4.38 30.20
CA GLN A 358 -41.13 -5.53 29.72
C GLN A 358 -40.39 -6.90 29.72
N ASN A 359 -39.06 -6.92 29.82
CA ASN A 359 -38.27 -8.15 29.91
C ASN A 359 -38.02 -8.64 31.36
N ASP A 360 -38.41 -7.88 32.38
CA ASP A 360 -38.18 -8.21 33.79
C ASP A 360 -39.38 -8.96 34.40
N ARG A 361 -39.12 -10.12 35.03
CA ARG A 361 -40.16 -10.97 35.68
C ARG A 361 -40.92 -10.26 36.82
N LEU A 362 -40.40 -9.14 37.32
CA LEU A 362 -40.95 -8.33 38.43
C LEU A 362 -41.88 -7.19 37.95
N CYS A 363 -42.02 -6.99 36.64
CA CYS A 363 -42.78 -5.88 36.04
C CYS A 363 -44.29 -6.06 36.05
N HIS A 364 -44.79 -6.83 37.02
CA HIS A 364 -46.21 -7.08 37.28
C HIS A 364 -46.73 -6.33 38.53
N SER A 365 -45.85 -5.78 39.37
CA SER A 365 -46.24 -4.93 40.49
C SER A 365 -46.27 -3.45 40.08
N VAL A 366 -47.44 -2.82 40.23
CA VAL A 366 -47.62 -1.37 40.01
C VAL A 366 -46.72 -0.55 40.92
N GLU A 367 -46.48 -1.00 42.15
CA GLU A 367 -45.62 -0.31 43.12
C GLU A 367 -44.15 -0.32 42.69
N HIS A 368 -43.67 -1.46 42.16
CA HIS A 368 -42.32 -1.56 41.63
C HIS A 368 -42.14 -0.66 40.40
N VAL A 369 -43.11 -0.66 39.48
CA VAL A 369 -43.10 0.22 38.30
C VAL A 369 -43.07 1.69 38.70
N LEU A 370 -43.90 2.09 39.66
CA LEU A 370 -43.93 3.47 40.18
C LEU A 370 -42.60 3.87 40.83
N PHE A 371 -42.03 3.00 41.65
CA PHE A 371 -40.74 3.24 42.30
C PHE A 371 -39.63 3.42 41.25
N THR A 372 -39.56 2.51 40.28
CA THR A 372 -38.52 2.56 39.25
C THR A 372 -38.67 3.81 38.39
N ILE A 373 -39.86 4.11 37.85
CA ILE A 373 -40.09 5.31 37.02
C ILE A 373 -39.80 6.60 37.80
N TRP A 374 -40.15 6.67 39.08
CA TRP A 374 -39.80 7.80 39.93
C TRP A 374 -38.28 8.00 40.04
N ASN A 375 -37.54 6.94 40.31
CA ASN A 375 -36.07 7.01 40.39
C ASN A 375 -35.45 7.41 39.05
N VAL A 376 -35.91 6.85 37.94
CA VAL A 376 -35.42 7.21 36.60
C VAL A 376 -35.76 8.67 36.26
N TYR A 377 -36.93 9.16 36.67
CA TYR A 377 -37.28 10.59 36.53
C TYR A 377 -36.34 11.49 37.35
N GLN A 378 -36.05 11.12 38.60
CA GLN A 378 -35.12 11.86 39.44
C GLN A 378 -33.72 11.93 38.81
N GLU A 379 -33.22 10.83 38.24
CA GLU A 379 -31.96 10.86 37.48
C GLU A 379 -32.07 11.76 36.22
N ALA A 380 -33.17 11.66 35.47
CA ALA A 380 -33.37 12.35 34.20
C ALA A 380 -33.34 13.89 34.34
N ILE A 381 -33.96 14.45 35.39
CA ILE A 381 -34.00 15.91 35.60
C ILE A 381 -32.63 16.52 35.94
N PHE A 382 -31.69 15.69 36.40
CA PHE A 382 -30.32 16.07 36.70
C PHE A 382 -29.32 15.71 35.59
N LEU A 383 -29.77 15.07 34.50
CA LEU A 383 -28.90 14.79 33.36
C LEU A 383 -28.30 16.10 32.81
N PRO A 384 -27.02 16.08 32.42
CA PRO A 384 -26.38 17.26 31.88
C PRO A 384 -26.92 17.60 30.49
N ASN A 385 -27.02 18.89 30.17
CA ASN A 385 -27.44 19.29 28.83
C ASN A 385 -26.33 19.05 27.81
N LEU A 386 -26.40 17.91 27.12
CA LEU A 386 -25.50 17.52 26.05
C LEU A 386 -26.12 17.61 24.65
N ALA A 387 -27.33 18.16 24.54
CA ALA A 387 -28.01 18.30 23.25
C ALA A 387 -27.20 19.17 22.27
N GLU A 388 -26.54 20.21 22.76
CA GLU A 388 -25.65 21.09 21.98
C GLU A 388 -24.27 20.47 21.72
N LYS A 389 -23.92 19.37 22.41
CA LYS A 389 -22.66 18.63 22.29
C LYS A 389 -22.92 17.20 21.82
N LYS A 390 -23.68 17.07 20.73
CA LYS A 390 -24.14 15.78 20.18
C LYS A 390 -23.02 14.76 19.99
N GLU A 391 -21.86 15.21 19.53
CA GLU A 391 -20.69 14.36 19.29
C GLU A 391 -20.16 13.71 20.59
N LEU A 392 -20.14 14.47 21.69
CA LEU A 392 -19.74 13.96 23.00
C LEU A 392 -20.72 12.88 23.48
N LEU A 393 -22.03 13.12 23.30
CA LEU A 393 -23.06 12.13 23.63
C LEU A 393 -22.92 10.88 22.76
N GLU A 394 -22.66 11.01 21.46
CA GLU A 394 -22.43 9.88 20.56
C GLU A 394 -21.23 9.03 21.01
N ILE A 395 -20.10 9.65 21.34
CA ILE A 395 -18.91 8.94 21.85
C ILE A 395 -19.25 8.18 23.14
N LEU A 396 -20.01 8.80 24.05
CA LEU A 396 -20.42 8.19 25.33
C LEU A 396 -21.34 6.98 25.12
N VAL A 397 -22.31 7.09 24.23
CA VAL A 397 -23.23 6.00 23.92
C VAL A 397 -22.46 4.85 23.27
N TRP A 398 -21.65 5.14 22.25
CA TRP A 398 -20.82 4.12 21.61
C TRP A 398 -19.87 3.45 22.60
N LYS A 399 -19.21 4.21 23.47
CA LYS A 399 -18.36 3.65 24.52
C LYS A 399 -19.12 2.67 25.43
N ASN A 400 -20.37 2.96 25.79
CA ASN A 400 -21.17 2.05 26.60
C ASN A 400 -21.65 0.81 25.81
N LEU A 401 -21.90 0.94 24.52
CA LEU A 401 -22.24 -0.19 23.64
C LEU A 401 -21.04 -1.14 23.42
N THR A 402 -19.79 -0.68 23.56
CA THR A 402 -18.58 -1.53 23.43
C THR A 402 -18.47 -2.64 24.48
N LEU A 403 -19.26 -2.60 25.55
CA LEU A 403 -19.27 -3.62 26.60
C LEU A 403 -19.89 -4.94 26.14
N ASP A 404 -20.58 -4.97 25.00
CA ASP A 404 -21.12 -6.19 24.41
C ASP A 404 -20.07 -6.93 23.55
N LYS A 405 -19.35 -7.86 24.21
CA LYS A 405 -18.26 -8.67 23.63
C LYS A 405 -18.68 -9.51 22.41
N ALA A 406 -19.96 -9.86 22.27
CA ALA A 406 -20.44 -10.69 21.16
C ALA A 406 -20.33 -9.98 19.80
N LEU A 407 -20.34 -8.65 19.79
CA LEU A 407 -20.23 -7.83 18.58
C LEU A 407 -18.79 -7.75 18.08
N LEU A 408 -17.83 -7.68 19.00
CA LEU A 408 -16.40 -7.60 18.66
C LEU A 408 -15.87 -8.89 18.00
N GLN A 409 -16.53 -10.02 18.24
CA GLN A 409 -16.15 -11.34 17.68
C GLN A 409 -16.53 -11.52 16.20
N LYS A 410 -17.33 -10.62 15.61
CA LYS A 410 -17.75 -10.72 14.20
C LYS A 410 -16.65 -10.37 13.19
N ILE A 411 -15.60 -9.67 13.63
CA ILE A 411 -14.48 -9.24 12.78
C ILE A 411 -13.21 -9.96 13.23
N PRO A 412 -12.40 -10.52 12.29
CA PRO A 412 -11.12 -11.14 12.63
C PRO A 412 -10.16 -10.17 13.36
N PRO A 413 -9.39 -10.61 14.35
CA PRO A 413 -8.49 -9.74 15.13
C PRO A 413 -7.49 -8.94 14.29
N CYS A 414 -6.93 -9.55 13.23
CA CYS A 414 -5.99 -8.86 12.34
C CYS A 414 -6.62 -7.68 11.59
N ILE A 415 -7.92 -7.77 11.29
CA ILE A 415 -8.67 -6.67 10.66
C ILE A 415 -8.99 -5.59 11.71
N THR A 416 -9.34 -5.99 12.93
CA THR A 416 -9.52 -5.06 14.05
C THR A 416 -8.29 -4.19 14.27
N GLU A 417 -7.11 -4.80 14.33
CA GLU A 417 -5.83 -4.09 14.46
C GLU A 417 -5.61 -3.09 13.33
N LYS A 418 -5.96 -3.46 12.09
CA LYS A 418 -5.88 -2.55 10.94
C LYS A 418 -6.86 -1.39 11.02
N ILE A 419 -8.10 -1.63 11.47
CA ILE A 419 -9.08 -0.56 11.67
C ILE A 419 -8.57 0.41 12.75
N GLU A 420 -8.03 -0.11 13.86
CA GLU A 420 -7.44 0.72 14.90
C GLU A 420 -6.24 1.53 14.40
N GLU A 421 -5.35 0.93 13.60
CA GLU A 421 -4.21 1.61 13.00
C GLU A 421 -4.66 2.78 12.11
N GLU A 422 -5.67 2.57 11.25
CA GLU A 422 -6.20 3.63 10.38
C GLU A 422 -6.94 4.73 11.15
N ILE A 423 -7.70 4.39 12.19
CA ILE A 423 -8.32 5.37 13.09
C ILE A 423 -7.26 6.28 13.71
N VAL A 424 -6.20 5.68 14.24
CA VAL A 424 -5.13 6.44 14.90
C VAL A 424 -4.35 7.27 13.89
N ASN A 425 -4.07 6.75 12.69
CA ASN A 425 -3.44 7.51 11.62
C ASN A 425 -4.27 8.74 11.22
N ALA A 426 -5.59 8.58 11.03
CA ALA A 426 -6.48 9.70 10.71
C ALA A 426 -6.48 10.76 11.83
N PHE A 427 -6.50 10.31 13.10
CA PHE A 427 -6.45 11.22 14.25
C PHE A 427 -5.11 11.93 14.41
N ILE A 428 -4.00 11.25 14.14
CA ILE A 428 -2.64 11.83 14.16
C ILE A 428 -2.50 12.88 13.05
N ASP A 429 -2.96 12.55 11.84
CA ASP A 429 -2.86 13.44 10.68
C ASP A 429 -3.59 14.75 10.95
N ASN A 430 -4.77 14.70 11.59
CA ASN A 430 -5.50 15.91 12.00
C ASN A 430 -6.27 15.73 13.32
N PRO A 431 -5.66 16.09 14.47
CA PRO A 431 -6.25 15.93 15.79
C PRO A 431 -7.45 16.84 16.03
N LYS A 432 -7.72 17.82 15.16
CA LYS A 432 -8.83 18.78 15.31
C LYS A 432 -10.12 18.31 14.64
N GLN A 433 -10.07 17.21 13.89
CA GLN A 433 -11.26 16.67 13.24
C GLN A 433 -12.28 16.15 14.25
N SER A 434 -13.55 16.22 13.87
CA SER A 434 -14.65 15.62 14.61
C SER A 434 -14.67 14.10 14.44
N PHE A 435 -15.30 13.42 15.39
CA PHE A 435 -15.64 12.01 15.38
C PHE A 435 -16.23 11.57 14.04
N TYR A 436 -17.20 12.32 13.51
CA TYR A 436 -17.85 11.99 12.24
C TYR A 436 -16.87 12.02 11.07
N HIS A 437 -15.98 13.00 11.02
CA HIS A 437 -15.01 13.10 9.93
C HIS A 437 -13.98 11.98 10.01
N LEU A 438 -13.44 11.68 11.20
CA LEU A 438 -12.52 10.56 11.41
C LEU A 438 -13.16 9.23 11.01
N LEU A 439 -14.42 9.03 11.38
CA LEU A 439 -15.22 7.87 11.01
C LEU A 439 -15.42 7.77 9.50
N GLN A 440 -15.72 8.89 8.83
CA GLN A 440 -15.89 8.95 7.39
C GLN A 440 -14.59 8.60 6.66
N VAL A 441 -13.46 9.21 7.03
CA VAL A 441 -12.14 8.94 6.42
C VAL A 441 -11.77 7.47 6.57
N THR A 442 -11.92 6.92 7.77
CA THR A 442 -11.60 5.51 8.05
C THR A 442 -12.49 4.55 7.26
N ASN A 443 -13.81 4.78 7.25
CA ASN A 443 -14.73 3.91 6.50
C ASN A 443 -14.53 4.02 4.99
N GLN A 444 -14.20 5.21 4.46
CA GLN A 444 -13.87 5.38 3.05
C GLN A 444 -12.63 4.57 2.65
N PHE A 445 -11.61 4.50 3.50
CA PHE A 445 -10.44 3.64 3.26
C PHE A 445 -10.84 2.17 3.11
N PHE A 446 -11.60 1.61 4.06
CA PHE A 446 -12.03 0.21 3.99
C PHE A 446 -13.03 -0.06 2.86
N LYS A 447 -13.84 0.94 2.48
CA LYS A 447 -14.70 0.84 1.29
C LYS A 447 -13.87 0.64 0.02
N LYS A 448 -12.82 1.45 -0.19
CA LYS A 448 -11.88 1.29 -1.31
C LYS A 448 -11.23 -0.10 -1.31
N VAL A 449 -10.75 -0.56 -0.14
CA VAL A 449 -10.16 -1.91 0.02
C VAL A 449 -11.15 -3.00 -0.38
N LYS A 450 -12.41 -2.90 0.06
CA LYS A 450 -13.47 -3.86 -0.28
C LYS A 450 -13.82 -3.84 -1.77
N GLU A 451 -13.85 -2.68 -2.41
CA GLU A 451 -14.05 -2.55 -3.86
C GLU A 451 -12.95 -3.24 -4.66
N LEU A 452 -11.69 -3.09 -4.23
CA LEU A 452 -10.55 -3.80 -4.83
C LEU A 452 -10.70 -5.33 -4.68
N ALA A 453 -11.13 -5.79 -3.50
CA ALA A 453 -11.32 -7.21 -3.24
C ALA A 453 -12.46 -7.83 -4.10
N LYS A 454 -13.58 -7.12 -4.26
CA LYS A 454 -14.72 -7.56 -5.09
C LYS A 454 -14.35 -7.76 -6.55
N ASN A 455 -13.46 -6.93 -7.08
CA ASN A 455 -13.11 -6.94 -8.50
C ASN A 455 -12.17 -8.10 -8.91
N LYS A 456 -11.85 -9.04 -7.99
CA LYS A 456 -10.91 -10.17 -8.22
C LYS A 456 -9.54 -9.76 -8.77
N LYS A 457 -9.15 -8.49 -8.56
CA LYS A 457 -7.89 -7.92 -9.04
C LYS A 457 -6.69 -8.29 -8.17
N TRP A 458 -6.84 -9.19 -7.19
CA TRP A 458 -5.75 -9.53 -6.27
C TRP A 458 -4.50 -10.02 -6.99
N ILE A 459 -4.66 -10.88 -8.01
CA ILE A 459 -3.54 -11.35 -8.85
C ILE A 459 -2.87 -10.16 -9.56
N GLU A 460 -3.64 -9.16 -10.00
CA GLU A 460 -3.09 -7.94 -10.61
C GLU A 460 -2.35 -7.07 -9.58
N ILE A 461 -2.84 -7.00 -8.34
CA ILE A 461 -2.18 -6.29 -7.23
C ILE A 461 -0.85 -6.97 -6.90
N GLU A 462 -0.83 -8.29 -6.75
CA GLU A 462 0.41 -9.04 -6.49
C GLU A 462 1.45 -8.81 -7.58
N LYS A 463 1.03 -8.83 -8.86
CA LYS A 463 1.90 -8.51 -10.00
C LYS A 463 2.42 -7.07 -10.00
N LYS A 464 1.68 -6.13 -9.40
CA LYS A 464 2.08 -4.72 -9.28
C LYS A 464 3.02 -4.45 -8.11
N ILE A 465 3.05 -5.30 -7.07
CA ILE A 465 3.90 -5.07 -5.89
C ILE A 465 5.37 -5.02 -6.28
N TYR A 466 5.84 -5.99 -7.08
CA TYR A 466 7.27 -6.07 -7.40
C TYR A 466 7.80 -4.81 -8.11
N PRO A 467 7.19 -4.30 -9.20
CA PRO A 467 7.61 -3.03 -9.81
C PRO A 467 7.65 -1.81 -8.88
N TRP A 468 6.82 -1.79 -7.84
CA TRP A 468 6.84 -0.72 -6.84
C TRP A 468 7.94 -0.93 -5.81
N VAL A 469 8.13 -2.15 -5.31
CA VAL A 469 9.10 -2.47 -4.26
C VAL A 469 10.55 -2.30 -4.73
N ILE A 470 10.87 -2.63 -5.98
CA ILE A 470 12.21 -2.44 -6.55
C ILE A 470 12.66 -0.97 -6.58
N GLN A 471 11.72 -0.03 -6.45
CA GLN A 471 11.98 1.41 -6.35
C GLN A 471 12.35 1.85 -4.92
N GLY A 472 12.17 0.99 -3.93
CA GLY A 472 12.36 1.31 -2.52
C GLY A 472 11.49 2.48 -2.08
N ASP A 473 12.07 3.43 -1.33
CA ASP A 473 11.39 4.67 -0.93
C ASP A 473 11.51 5.81 -1.95
N MET A 474 12.23 5.61 -3.07
CA MET A 474 12.37 6.57 -4.17
C MET A 474 11.16 6.57 -5.11
N LEU A 475 9.97 6.78 -4.56
CA LEU A 475 8.72 6.73 -5.31
C LEU A 475 8.58 8.01 -6.16
N CYS A 476 9.16 8.00 -7.37
CA CYS A 476 9.32 9.16 -8.26
C CYS A 476 8.05 9.53 -9.06
N GLN A 477 6.94 8.86 -8.79
CA GLN A 477 5.65 9.20 -9.35
C GLN A 477 4.87 9.90 -8.25
N ARG A 478 4.32 11.09 -8.54
CA ARG A 478 3.43 11.85 -7.64
C ARG A 478 2.13 11.09 -7.41
N ILE A 479 2.21 9.90 -6.83
CA ILE A 479 1.06 9.23 -6.25
C ILE A 479 0.73 10.07 -5.04
N GLU A 480 -0.27 10.93 -5.22
CA GLU A 480 -0.92 11.60 -4.11
C GLU A 480 -1.57 10.51 -3.26
N ILE A 481 -0.89 10.16 -2.18
CA ILE A 481 -1.51 9.37 -1.12
C ILE A 481 -2.56 10.29 -0.51
N GLY A 482 -3.81 9.80 -0.36
CA GLY A 482 -4.93 10.56 0.21
C GLY A 482 -4.74 10.90 1.69
N ILE A 483 -3.71 11.69 1.98
CA ILE A 483 -3.29 12.14 3.30
C ILE A 483 -4.01 13.47 3.59
N ASP A 484 -4.60 13.62 4.78
CA ASP A 484 -5.02 14.95 5.24
C ASP A 484 -3.75 15.82 5.35
N PRO A 485 -3.69 16.94 4.63
CA PRO A 485 -2.47 17.73 4.54
C PRO A 485 -2.03 18.33 5.88
N PHE A 486 -2.79 18.28 6.97
CA PHE A 486 -2.47 19.00 8.20
C PHE A 486 -1.10 18.64 8.80
N LEU A 487 -0.83 17.37 9.13
CA LEU A 487 0.49 16.94 9.63
C LEU A 487 1.58 17.11 8.56
N LEU A 488 1.30 16.75 7.30
CA LEU A 488 2.25 16.90 6.19
C LEU A 488 2.67 18.36 5.97
N GLN A 489 1.72 19.29 6.06
CA GLN A 489 1.92 20.73 5.96
C GLN A 489 2.73 21.23 7.16
N PHE A 490 2.47 20.70 8.36
CA PHE A 490 3.31 21.01 9.53
C PHE A 490 4.77 20.58 9.32
N ILE A 491 5.00 19.37 8.81
CA ILE A 491 6.34 18.87 8.45
C ILE A 491 6.98 19.80 7.40
N TYR A 492 6.24 20.17 6.35
CA TYR A 492 6.72 21.07 5.29
C TYR A 492 7.11 22.46 5.81
N GLN A 493 6.27 23.05 6.67
CA GLN A 493 6.56 24.34 7.33
C GLN A 493 7.80 24.26 8.22
N LYS A 494 8.08 23.11 8.82
CA LYS A 494 9.27 22.90 9.66
C LYS A 494 10.53 22.73 8.82
N TRP A 495 10.42 22.00 7.72
CA TRP A 495 11.51 21.81 6.78
C TRP A 495 12.01 23.13 6.20
N THR A 496 11.09 24.02 5.79
CA THR A 496 11.43 25.30 5.14
C THR A 496 12.07 26.35 6.07
N LYS A 497 11.95 26.20 7.40
CA LYS A 497 12.38 27.22 8.38
C LYS A 497 13.76 26.98 9.00
N LYS A 498 14.31 25.77 8.91
CA LYS A 498 15.54 25.39 9.63
C LYS A 498 16.39 24.42 8.80
N THR A 499 17.69 24.46 9.00
CA THR A 499 18.62 23.42 8.54
C THR A 499 18.82 22.39 9.64
N PHE A 500 18.96 21.12 9.26
CA PHE A 500 19.06 20.01 10.20
C PHE A 500 20.29 19.16 9.91
N LYS A 501 20.96 18.71 10.98
CA LYS A 501 22.17 17.87 10.86
C LYS A 501 21.85 16.42 10.52
N THR A 502 20.73 15.90 11.02
CA THR A 502 20.28 14.52 10.75
C THR A 502 18.78 14.44 10.59
N HIS A 503 18.31 13.43 9.84
CA HIS A 503 16.87 13.15 9.69
C HIS A 503 16.21 12.83 11.04
N GLU A 504 16.89 12.08 11.91
CA GLU A 504 16.39 11.76 13.25
C GLU A 504 16.15 13.01 14.10
N ARG A 505 17.09 13.98 14.07
CA ARG A 505 16.90 15.25 14.79
C ARG A 505 15.73 16.06 14.24
N PHE A 506 15.55 16.05 12.92
CA PHE A 506 14.40 16.71 12.29
C PHE A 506 13.09 16.08 12.76
N VAL A 507 12.98 14.76 12.68
CA VAL A 507 11.78 14.02 13.06
C VAL A 507 11.48 14.18 14.55
N ASN A 508 12.49 14.07 15.43
CA ASN A 508 12.31 14.26 16.86
C ASN A 508 11.82 15.67 17.20
N GLN A 509 12.34 16.71 16.53
CA GLN A 509 11.85 18.08 16.74
C GLN A 509 10.39 18.24 16.24
N VAL A 510 10.06 17.70 15.06
CA VAL A 510 8.68 17.70 14.57
C VAL A 510 7.76 17.00 15.58
N TYR A 511 8.18 15.83 16.06
CA TYR A 511 7.45 15.03 17.04
C TYR A 511 7.19 15.81 18.33
N GLU A 512 8.23 16.36 18.95
CA GLU A 512 8.13 17.11 20.21
C GLU A 512 7.21 18.34 20.06
N GLU A 513 7.40 19.12 19.01
CA GLU A 513 6.61 20.33 18.78
C GLU A 513 5.15 20.02 18.41
N TYR A 514 4.90 18.95 17.66
CA TYR A 514 3.55 18.53 17.32
C TYR A 514 2.81 17.99 18.55
N LEU A 515 3.50 17.21 19.38
CA LEU A 515 2.95 16.69 20.63
C LEU A 515 2.66 17.81 21.64
N GLN A 516 3.53 18.83 21.73
CA GLN A 516 3.26 20.02 22.55
C GLN A 516 1.99 20.76 22.11
N LYS A 517 1.74 20.87 20.80
CA LYS A 517 0.50 21.49 20.27
C LYS A 517 -0.72 20.59 20.45
N HIS A 518 -0.53 19.28 20.50
CA HIS A 518 -1.59 18.29 20.60
C HIS A 518 -1.31 17.24 21.69
N PRO A 519 -1.36 17.61 22.99
CA PRO A 519 -0.94 16.72 24.09
C PRO A 519 -1.75 15.42 24.17
N LYS A 520 -2.99 15.42 23.67
CA LYS A 520 -3.85 14.24 23.59
C LYS A 520 -3.30 13.10 22.73
N LEU A 521 -2.29 13.36 21.89
CA LEU A 521 -1.60 12.34 21.11
C LEU A 521 -0.54 11.56 21.92
N ALA A 522 -0.28 11.93 23.18
CA ALA A 522 0.74 11.28 24.00
C ALA A 522 0.49 9.78 24.20
N ILE A 523 -0.76 9.31 24.11
CA ILE A 523 -1.11 7.89 24.17
C ILE A 523 -0.73 7.10 22.91
N TYR A 524 -0.31 7.78 21.84
CA TYR A 524 0.04 7.22 20.53
C TYR A 524 1.49 7.52 20.13
N THR A 525 2.42 7.62 21.08
CA THR A 525 3.82 8.03 20.84
C THR A 525 4.48 7.29 19.69
N ASP A 526 4.40 5.97 19.69
CA ASP A 526 5.11 5.11 18.73
C ASP A 526 4.52 5.24 17.33
N GLN A 527 3.18 5.29 17.24
CA GLN A 527 2.46 5.48 15.98
C GLN A 527 2.68 6.89 15.43
N LEU A 528 2.70 7.92 16.28
CA LEU A 528 3.00 9.29 15.88
C LEU A 528 4.42 9.40 15.29
N SER A 529 5.42 8.82 15.95
CA SER A 529 6.80 8.81 15.45
C SER A 529 6.89 8.14 14.08
N ARG A 530 6.29 6.95 13.93
CA ARG A 530 6.23 6.22 12.65
C ARG A 530 5.53 7.02 11.57
N ARG A 531 4.37 7.62 11.88
CA ARG A 531 3.59 8.41 10.93
C ARG A 531 4.38 9.63 10.45
N ILE A 532 5.07 10.33 11.34
CA ILE A 532 5.95 11.45 10.97
C ILE A 532 7.08 10.97 10.06
N TRP A 533 7.73 9.83 10.35
CA TRP A 533 8.75 9.27 9.47
C TRP A 533 8.23 8.95 8.07
N THR A 534 7.07 8.28 7.98
CA THR A 534 6.41 7.95 6.70
C THR A 534 6.14 9.22 5.89
N LEU A 535 5.53 10.24 6.50
CA LEU A 535 5.20 11.50 5.83
C LEU A 535 6.45 12.32 5.49
N TYR A 536 7.48 12.27 6.32
CA TYR A 536 8.75 12.93 6.06
C TYR A 536 9.47 12.31 4.85
N LYS A 537 9.52 10.98 4.76
CA LYS A 537 10.05 10.28 3.58
C LYS A 537 9.26 10.63 2.33
N TYR A 538 7.93 10.57 2.41
CA TYR A 538 7.06 10.98 1.30
C TYR A 538 7.39 12.40 0.83
N ALA A 539 7.47 13.35 1.77
CA ALA A 539 7.75 14.75 1.47
C ALA A 539 9.19 14.97 0.94
N TRP A 540 10.18 14.23 1.42
CA TRP A 540 11.55 14.27 0.93
C TRP A 540 11.64 13.93 -0.56
N TYR A 541 11.01 12.82 -0.95
CA TYR A 541 11.06 12.34 -2.33
C TYR A 541 10.07 13.05 -3.26
N ASN A 542 9.04 13.73 -2.76
CA ASN A 542 8.02 14.35 -3.62
C ASN A 542 7.92 15.88 -3.53
N LEU A 543 8.19 16.50 -2.38
CA LEU A 543 7.82 17.90 -2.09
C LEU A 543 9.01 18.82 -1.80
N PHE A 544 10.09 18.34 -1.19
CA PHE A 544 11.18 19.19 -0.67
C PHE A 544 12.24 19.59 -1.70
N SER A 545 12.05 19.24 -2.96
CA SER A 545 13.08 19.37 -3.99
C SER A 545 12.95 20.60 -4.87
N TYR A 546 14.10 21.06 -5.36
CA TYR A 546 14.18 21.90 -6.56
C TYR A 546 13.76 21.11 -7.80
N SER A 547 13.17 21.80 -8.78
CA SER A 547 12.65 21.20 -10.03
C SER A 547 13.72 20.47 -10.87
N THR A 548 15.00 20.61 -10.54
CA THR A 548 16.13 20.05 -11.28
C THR A 548 16.78 18.83 -10.60
N GLU A 549 16.37 18.46 -9.37
CA GLU A 549 17.00 17.35 -8.64
C GLU A 549 16.32 15.99 -8.92
N SER A 550 17.12 15.00 -9.33
CA SER A 550 16.65 13.65 -9.58
C SER A 550 16.40 12.88 -8.28
N CYS A 551 15.64 11.77 -8.35
CA CYS A 551 15.40 10.93 -7.18
C CYS A 551 16.67 10.26 -6.66
N ILE A 552 17.61 9.88 -7.54
CA ILE A 552 18.89 9.34 -7.10
C ILE A 552 19.69 10.38 -6.31
N GLU A 553 19.70 11.65 -6.76
CA GLU A 553 20.36 12.71 -6.01
C GLU A 553 19.77 12.84 -4.59
N ARG A 554 18.44 12.71 -4.46
CA ARG A 554 17.75 12.71 -3.16
C ARG A 554 18.08 11.50 -2.31
N PHE A 555 18.16 10.31 -2.90
CA PHE A 555 18.55 9.09 -2.20
C PHE A 555 19.98 9.18 -1.67
N ILE A 556 20.93 9.66 -2.49
CA ILE A 556 22.31 9.85 -2.05
C ILE A 556 22.35 10.88 -0.91
N LYS A 557 21.65 12.01 -1.04
CA LYS A 557 21.57 13.03 0.01
C LYS A 557 20.92 12.51 1.30
N TRP A 558 19.94 11.62 1.20
CA TRP A 558 19.34 10.98 2.37
C TRP A 558 20.37 10.14 3.13
N HIS A 559 21.21 9.39 2.40
CA HIS A 559 22.13 8.43 3.01
C HIS A 559 23.49 9.01 3.39
N ILE A 560 23.94 10.09 2.75
CA ILE A 560 25.23 10.73 3.05
C ILE A 560 25.31 11.34 4.45
N ILE A 561 24.19 11.52 5.13
CA ILE A 561 24.18 11.95 6.53
C ILE A 561 24.72 10.82 7.44
N TYR A 562 24.48 9.57 7.05
CA TYR A 562 24.87 8.38 7.80
C TYR A 562 26.22 7.82 7.35
N ILE A 563 26.49 7.90 6.05
CA ILE A 563 27.78 7.57 5.45
C ILE A 563 28.67 8.79 5.64
N LYS A 564 29.70 8.72 6.49
CA LYS A 564 30.70 9.79 6.66
C LYS A 564 31.93 9.46 5.81
N PRO A 565 31.90 9.70 4.48
CA PRO A 565 32.99 9.28 3.61
C PRO A 565 34.21 10.19 3.80
N LEU A 566 35.41 9.60 3.75
CA LEU A 566 36.67 10.34 3.71
C LEU A 566 37.03 10.76 2.27
N SER A 567 36.41 10.13 1.26
CA SER A 567 36.63 10.43 -0.16
C SER A 567 35.39 10.15 -1.03
N SER A 568 35.36 10.70 -2.25
CA SER A 568 34.31 10.41 -3.24
C SER A 568 34.25 8.94 -3.64
N GLN A 569 35.41 8.27 -3.72
CA GLN A 569 35.50 6.83 -4.02
C GLN A 569 34.90 5.98 -2.91
N GLU A 570 35.18 6.33 -1.65
CA GLU A 570 34.59 5.65 -0.50
C GLU A 570 33.07 5.86 -0.44
N LEU A 571 32.60 7.09 -0.69
CA LEU A 571 31.16 7.37 -0.78
C LEU A 571 30.50 6.50 -1.85
N HIS A 572 31.09 6.43 -3.05
CA HIS A 572 30.55 5.61 -4.14
C HIS A 572 30.51 4.13 -3.78
N SER A 573 31.56 3.58 -3.17
CA SER A 573 31.59 2.19 -2.72
C SER A 573 30.50 1.87 -1.69
N GLN A 574 30.34 2.73 -0.67
CA GLN A 574 29.34 2.52 0.38
C GLN A 574 27.91 2.69 -0.14
N ILE A 575 27.64 3.70 -0.98
CA ILE A 575 26.34 3.88 -1.63
C ILE A 575 26.03 2.73 -2.59
N ASN A 576 27.01 2.25 -3.36
CA ASN A 576 26.82 1.11 -4.25
C ASN A 576 26.42 -0.13 -3.46
N LYS A 577 27.13 -0.44 -2.38
CA LYS A 577 26.82 -1.58 -1.51
C LYS A 577 25.40 -1.46 -0.96
N LEU A 578 25.02 -0.30 -0.44
CA LEU A 578 23.67 -0.04 0.04
C LEU A 578 22.61 -0.19 -1.05
N SER A 579 22.90 0.34 -2.25
CA SER A 579 21.97 0.30 -3.40
C SER A 579 21.73 -1.12 -3.90
N GLN A 580 22.71 -2.03 -3.78
CA GLN A 580 22.53 -3.43 -4.20
C GLN A 580 21.42 -4.11 -3.41
N ASP A 581 21.28 -3.77 -2.13
CA ASP A 581 20.29 -4.35 -1.24
C ASP A 581 18.91 -3.67 -1.38
N ILE A 582 18.89 -2.34 -1.45
CA ILE A 582 17.66 -1.52 -1.40
C ILE A 582 17.08 -1.24 -2.81
N LEU A 583 17.94 -0.99 -3.80
CA LEU A 583 17.59 -0.49 -5.14
C LEU A 583 18.27 -1.31 -6.25
N PRO A 584 17.90 -2.60 -6.40
CA PRO A 584 18.67 -3.57 -7.18
C PRO A 584 18.81 -3.20 -8.67
N LEU A 585 17.87 -2.44 -9.23
CA LEU A 585 17.87 -2.06 -10.65
C LEU A 585 18.54 -0.71 -10.95
N VAL A 586 18.80 0.10 -9.93
CA VAL A 586 19.21 1.50 -10.10
C VAL A 586 20.74 1.58 -10.25
N PRO A 587 21.27 2.08 -11.39
CA PRO A 587 22.69 2.36 -11.50
C PRO A 587 23.08 3.63 -10.73
N ILE A 588 24.08 3.52 -9.85
CA ILE A 588 24.71 4.67 -9.19
C ILE A 588 26.01 5.04 -9.90
N ASP A 589 26.06 6.23 -10.49
CA ASP A 589 27.24 6.77 -11.17
C ASP A 589 28.25 7.35 -10.16
N ALA A 590 29.51 6.95 -10.29
CA ALA A 590 30.63 7.46 -9.49
C ALA A 590 30.77 8.98 -9.62
N LYS A 591 30.59 9.52 -10.83
CA LYS A 591 30.70 10.96 -11.11
C LYS A 591 29.60 11.74 -10.40
N LEU A 592 28.40 11.15 -10.29
CA LEU A 592 27.31 11.75 -9.54
C LEU A 592 27.63 11.81 -8.05
N CYS A 593 28.14 10.72 -7.48
CA CYS A 593 28.60 10.68 -6.08
C CYS A 593 29.69 11.74 -5.81
N GLU A 594 30.66 11.86 -6.72
CA GLU A 594 31.72 12.86 -6.63
C GLU A 594 31.17 14.30 -6.67
N LYS A 595 30.30 14.61 -7.63
CA LYS A 595 29.64 15.92 -7.74
C LYS A 595 28.87 16.28 -6.48
N LEU A 596 28.10 15.33 -5.94
CA LEU A 596 27.30 15.55 -4.73
C LEU A 596 28.18 15.71 -3.49
N PHE A 597 29.23 14.90 -3.35
CA PHE A 597 30.19 15.01 -2.25
C PHE A 597 30.79 16.42 -2.18
N TYR A 598 31.30 16.95 -3.30
CA TYR A 598 31.86 18.31 -3.34
C TYR A 598 30.81 19.40 -3.05
N LYS A 599 29.58 19.24 -3.55
CA LYS A 599 28.48 20.19 -3.27
C LYS A 599 28.20 20.25 -1.77
N ILE A 600 28.10 19.10 -1.12
CA ILE A 600 27.76 18.97 0.30
C ILE A 600 28.92 19.45 1.20
N ASP A 601 30.16 19.08 0.88
CA ASP A 601 31.35 19.55 1.59
C ASP A 601 31.48 21.09 1.51
N LYS A 602 31.17 21.68 0.35
CA LYS A 602 31.13 23.14 0.18
C LYS A 602 30.02 23.80 1.01
N GLU A 603 28.81 23.23 1.02
CA GLU A 603 27.70 23.71 1.83
C GLU A 603 28.02 23.64 3.34
N ALA A 604 28.61 22.55 3.82
CA ALA A 604 29.03 22.39 5.21
C ALA A 604 30.11 23.41 5.63
N LYS A 605 31.11 23.66 4.77
CA LYS A 605 32.17 24.67 4.98
C LYS A 605 31.65 26.10 4.95
N SER A 606 30.55 26.37 4.24
CA SER A 606 29.92 27.70 4.18
C SER A 606 29.10 28.04 5.43
N GLN A 607 28.64 27.04 6.19
CA GLN A 607 27.86 27.22 7.43
C GLN A 607 28.74 27.33 8.69
N THR A 608 30.05 27.16 8.54
CA THR A 608 31.06 27.21 9.63
C THR A 608 31.92 28.48 9.58
N LYS A 609 31.61 29.38 8.65
CA LYS A 609 32.05 30.79 8.63
C LYS A 609 30.85 31.67 8.93
#